data_AF-A0A257VTS5-F1
#
_entry.id   AF-A0A257VTS5-F1
#
_cell.length_a   1.000
_cell.length_b   1.000
_cell.length_c   1.000
_cell.angle_alpha   90.00
_cell.angle_beta   90.00
_cell.angle_gamma   90.00
#
_symmetry.space_group_name_H-M   'P 1'
#
loop_
_entity.id
_entity.type
_entity.pdbx_description
1 polymer ?
#
loop_
_entity_poly.entity_id
_entity_poly.type
_entity_poly.pdbx_seq_one_letter_code
_entity_poly.pdbx_strand_id
1 'polypeptide(L)'
;VRCLKQHIAHRDRPIALAAQGQFTVVAQCAAAISPEINRIYLSGGLATFESVAATEIYNHAFANFVPGFLNSIDLPEVTAFMEDRRVTLAGMVDGAARPLDAVAVRRAYKAIRNLEVLPGAGWTAEAIAKFANA
;
A
#
# COMPACT_ATOMS: atom_id res chain seq x y z
N VAL A 1 -4.52 15.19 0.26
CA VAL A 1 -4.75 15.55 -1.17
C VAL A 1 -5.42 16.90 -1.42
N ARG A 2 -6.13 17.50 -0.45
CA ARG A 2 -6.86 18.77 -0.61
C ARG A 2 -6.01 19.91 -1.21
N CYS A 3 -4.78 20.13 -0.74
CA CYS A 3 -3.91 21.19 -1.28
C CYS A 3 -3.55 20.97 -2.75
N LEU A 4 -3.26 19.73 -3.16
CA LEU A 4 -3.02 19.41 -4.58
C LEU A 4 -4.24 19.75 -5.43
N LYS A 5 -5.45 19.41 -4.96
CA LYS A 5 -6.71 19.71 -5.64
C LYS A 5 -7.06 21.19 -5.72
N GLN A 6 -6.47 22.03 -4.87
CA GLN A 6 -6.63 23.49 -4.96
C GLN A 6 -5.79 24.10 -6.10
N HIS A 7 -4.74 23.42 -6.55
CA HIS A 7 -3.90 23.89 -7.66
C HIS A 7 -4.58 23.64 -9.02
N ILE A 8 -4.62 24.66 -9.88
CA ILE A 8 -5.35 24.62 -11.15
C ILE A 8 -4.92 23.46 -12.06
N ALA A 9 -3.64 23.09 -12.04
CA ALA A 9 -3.11 21.98 -12.84
C ALA A 9 -3.61 20.58 -12.42
N HIS A 10 -4.22 20.46 -11.23
CA HIS A 10 -4.58 19.16 -10.63
C HIS A 10 -6.02 19.06 -10.14
N ARG A 11 -6.79 20.17 -10.17
CA ARG A 11 -8.18 20.23 -9.69
C ARG A 11 -9.03 19.05 -10.16
N ASP A 12 -9.06 18.82 -11.46
CA ASP A 12 -9.92 17.80 -12.08
C ASP A 12 -9.18 16.50 -12.42
N ARG A 13 -7.89 16.40 -12.08
CA ARG A 13 -7.08 15.22 -12.38
C ARG A 13 -7.17 14.17 -11.28
N PRO A 14 -7.31 12.88 -11.61
CA PRO A 14 -7.20 11.82 -10.62
C PRO A 14 -5.81 11.83 -9.96
N ILE A 15 -5.74 11.43 -8.69
CA ILE A 15 -4.46 11.35 -7.97
C ILE A 15 -4.03 9.90 -7.90
N ALA A 16 -2.83 9.64 -8.42
CA ALA A 16 -2.10 8.40 -8.24
C ALA A 16 -1.09 8.59 -7.11
N LEU A 17 -1.02 7.64 -6.18
CA LEU A 17 -0.05 7.67 -5.08
C LEU A 17 0.90 6.48 -5.19
N ALA A 18 2.21 6.76 -5.25
CA ALA A 18 3.25 5.74 -5.18
C ALA A 18 4.04 5.92 -3.87
N ALA A 19 4.39 4.82 -3.22
CA ALA A 19 5.21 4.83 -2.00
C ALA A 19 6.15 3.62 -1.94
N GLN A 20 7.29 3.79 -1.28
CA GLN A 20 8.32 2.77 -1.14
C GLN A 20 8.68 2.51 0.33
N GLY A 21 8.93 1.25 0.67
CA GLY A 21 9.44 0.83 1.97
C GLY A 21 8.55 1.28 3.11
N GLN A 22 9.14 1.97 4.09
CA GLN A 22 8.45 2.46 5.27
C GLN A 22 7.28 3.43 4.96
N PHE A 23 7.25 4.08 3.80
CA PHE A 23 6.18 5.02 3.46
C PHE A 23 4.90 4.34 2.95
N THR A 24 4.93 3.02 2.73
CA THR A 24 3.79 2.28 2.15
C THR A 24 2.58 2.22 3.09
N VAL A 25 2.80 2.08 4.41
CA VAL A 25 1.72 2.03 5.41
C VAL A 25 0.94 3.35 5.45
N VAL A 26 1.63 4.48 5.54
CA VAL A 26 0.96 5.80 5.54
C VAL A 26 0.26 6.08 4.20
N ALA A 27 0.80 5.56 3.08
CA ALA A 27 0.15 5.67 1.78
C ALA A 27 -1.14 4.85 1.68
N GLN A 28 -1.18 3.63 2.25
CA GLN A 28 -2.40 2.83 2.36
C GLN A 28 -3.47 3.56 3.17
N CYS A 29 -3.12 4.06 4.35
CA CYS A 29 -4.04 4.82 5.19
C CYS A 29 -4.55 6.08 4.48
N ALA A 30 -3.67 6.83 3.81
CA ALA A 30 -4.06 8.02 3.07
C ALA A 30 -5.06 7.70 1.94
N ALA A 31 -4.84 6.60 1.21
CA ALA A 31 -5.72 6.17 0.14
C ALA A 31 -7.07 5.65 0.65
N ALA A 32 -7.09 4.97 1.79
CA ALA A 32 -8.32 4.53 2.44
C ALA A 32 -9.24 5.72 2.77
N ILE A 33 -8.70 6.82 3.30
CA ILE A 33 -9.49 7.97 3.75
C ILE A 33 -9.67 9.09 2.70
N SER A 34 -8.96 9.03 1.57
CA SER A 34 -9.00 10.07 0.52
C SER A 34 -9.53 9.49 -0.80
N PRO A 35 -10.83 9.63 -1.12
CA PRO A 35 -11.42 9.11 -2.35
C PRO A 35 -10.76 9.63 -3.64
N GLU A 36 -10.12 10.81 -3.58
CA GLU A 36 -9.43 11.41 -4.73
C GLU A 36 -8.15 10.64 -5.13
N ILE A 37 -7.59 9.83 -4.22
CA ILE A 37 -6.53 8.87 -4.54
C ILE A 37 -7.20 7.64 -5.16
N ASN A 38 -7.22 7.58 -6.49
CA ASN A 38 -7.95 6.53 -7.21
C ASN A 38 -7.10 5.30 -7.53
N ARG A 39 -5.81 5.35 -7.20
CA ARG A 39 -4.87 4.24 -7.39
C ARG A 39 -3.67 4.36 -6.47
N ILE A 40 -3.17 3.22 -5.98
CA ILE A 40 -1.90 3.15 -5.25
C ILE A 40 -0.89 2.15 -5.82
N TYR A 41 0.39 2.51 -5.76
CA TYR A 41 1.54 1.64 -6.04
C TYR A 41 2.44 1.57 -4.81
N LEU A 42 2.52 0.40 -4.18
CA LEU A 42 3.28 0.19 -2.96
C LEU A 42 4.43 -0.77 -3.23
N SER A 43 5.65 -0.32 -3.01
CA SER A 43 6.86 -1.10 -3.32
C SER A 43 7.67 -1.41 -2.08
N GLY A 44 8.00 -2.68 -1.85
CA GLY A 44 8.80 -3.10 -0.68
C GLY A 44 8.11 -2.84 0.66
N GLY A 45 6.78 -2.81 0.68
CA GLY A 45 6.00 -2.48 1.86
C GLY A 45 5.71 -3.67 2.76
N LEU A 46 5.41 -3.40 4.04
CA LEU A 46 4.89 -4.40 4.97
C LEU A 46 3.56 -4.96 4.45
N ALA A 47 3.40 -6.28 4.45
CA ALA A 47 2.17 -6.91 3.97
C ALA A 47 1.04 -6.84 4.99
N THR A 48 1.32 -7.14 6.27
CA THR A 48 0.36 -7.15 7.38
C THR A 48 1.03 -6.76 8.70
N PHE A 49 0.33 -6.04 9.57
CA PHE A 49 0.74 -5.82 10.96
C PHE A 49 0.72 -7.11 11.77
N GLU A 50 -0.16 -8.06 11.47
CA GLU A 50 -0.15 -9.40 12.08
C GLU A 50 1.23 -10.05 11.96
N SER A 51 1.89 -9.93 10.79
CA SER A 51 3.21 -10.51 10.58
C SER A 51 4.29 -9.88 11.46
N VAL A 52 4.14 -8.61 11.87
CA VAL A 52 5.02 -7.97 12.86
C VAL A 52 4.76 -8.53 14.24
N ALA A 53 3.50 -8.62 14.66
CA ALA A 53 3.12 -9.14 15.97
C ALA A 53 3.54 -10.61 16.16
N ALA A 54 3.55 -11.39 15.09
CA ALA A 54 3.98 -12.80 15.09
C ALA A 54 5.50 -12.99 14.96
N THR A 55 6.28 -11.91 14.80
CA THR A 55 7.73 -11.96 14.55
C THR A 55 8.48 -11.35 15.73
N GLU A 56 9.22 -12.17 16.47
CA GLU A 56 10.01 -11.74 17.64
C GLU A 56 11.06 -10.67 17.28
N ILE A 57 11.78 -10.87 16.18
CA ILE A 57 12.78 -9.93 15.65
C ILE A 57 12.24 -9.28 14.38
N TYR A 58 11.44 -8.23 14.55
CA TYR A 58 10.88 -7.48 13.43
C TYR A 58 11.86 -6.38 12.93
N ASN A 59 11.73 -6.01 11.65
CA ASN A 59 12.58 -5.00 11.01
C ASN A 59 11.72 -3.97 10.26
N HIS A 60 10.99 -3.15 11.02
CA HIS A 60 10.16 -2.07 10.49
C HIS A 60 10.28 -0.81 11.36
N ALA A 61 10.11 0.35 10.73
CA ALA A 61 10.19 1.63 11.42
C ALA A 61 9.06 1.74 12.46
N PHE A 62 9.43 2.09 13.70
CA PHE A 62 8.46 2.29 14.80
C PHE A 62 7.38 3.33 14.46
N ALA A 63 7.70 4.30 13.60
CA ALA A 63 6.76 5.31 13.11
C ALA A 63 5.56 4.74 12.33
N ASN A 64 5.62 3.48 11.87
CA ASN A 64 4.50 2.80 11.22
C ASN A 64 3.55 2.09 12.19
N PHE A 65 3.89 2.00 13.48
CA PHE A 65 3.05 1.30 14.45
C PHE A 65 2.05 2.25 15.07
N VAL A 66 0.77 1.95 14.85
CA VAL A 66 -0.34 2.63 15.51
C VAL A 66 -0.81 1.72 16.66
N PRO A 67 -0.70 2.16 17.92
CA PRO A 67 -1.16 1.36 19.06
C PRO A 67 -2.63 0.94 18.90
N GLY A 68 -2.92 -0.34 19.15
CA GLY A 68 -4.27 -0.89 19.09
C GLY A 68 -4.84 -1.09 17.68
N PHE A 69 -4.07 -0.88 16.61
CA PHE A 69 -4.55 -1.04 15.23
C PHE A 69 -5.15 -2.43 14.98
N LEU A 70 -4.42 -3.47 15.37
CA LEU A 70 -4.84 -4.89 15.25
C LEU A 70 -6.04 -5.26 16.13
N ASN A 71 -6.46 -4.42 17.06
CA ASN A 71 -7.72 -4.66 17.79
C ASN A 71 -8.95 -4.41 16.91
N SER A 72 -8.76 -3.75 15.76
CA SER A 72 -9.85 -3.35 14.86
C SER A 72 -9.62 -3.81 13.41
N ILE A 73 -8.40 -3.71 12.90
CA ILE A 73 -8.13 -3.84 11.47
C ILE A 73 -6.64 -4.13 11.17
N ASP A 74 -6.33 -4.75 10.03
CA ASP A 74 -4.97 -4.89 9.48
C ASP A 74 -4.87 -4.22 8.08
N LEU A 75 -3.66 -4.13 7.51
CA LEU A 75 -3.35 -3.47 6.23
C LEU A 75 -4.16 -4.01 5.04
N PRO A 76 -4.46 -5.32 4.91
CA PRO A 76 -5.34 -5.81 3.87
C PRO A 76 -6.76 -5.22 3.97
N GLU A 77 -7.33 -5.15 5.18
CA GLU A 77 -8.65 -4.57 5.41
C GLU A 77 -8.64 -3.05 5.25
N VAL A 78 -7.56 -2.35 5.64
CA VAL A 78 -7.39 -0.92 5.33
C VAL A 78 -7.42 -0.69 3.82
N THR A 79 -6.74 -1.56 3.08
CA THR A 79 -6.71 -1.50 1.63
C THR A 79 -8.09 -1.81 1.04
N ALA A 80 -8.94 -2.58 1.72
CA ALA A 80 -10.30 -2.88 1.26
C ALA A 80 -11.21 -1.65 1.21
N PHE A 81 -10.95 -0.59 1.99
CA PHE A 81 -11.62 0.70 1.83
C PHE A 81 -11.33 1.39 0.48
N MET A 82 -10.40 0.85 -0.32
CA MET A 82 -10.22 1.27 -1.70
C MET A 82 -11.31 0.79 -2.65
N GLU A 83 -12.12 -0.20 -2.26
CA GLU A 83 -13.23 -0.72 -3.07
C GLU A 83 -12.74 -1.19 -4.46
N ASP A 84 -13.19 -0.53 -5.53
CA ASP A 84 -12.84 -0.86 -6.93
C ASP A 84 -11.62 -0.08 -7.46
N ARG A 85 -11.04 0.79 -6.62
CA ARG A 85 -9.83 1.56 -6.96
C ARG A 85 -8.62 0.63 -7.08
N ARG A 86 -7.72 0.98 -8.00
CA ARG A 86 -6.60 0.11 -8.38
C ARG A 86 -5.53 0.05 -7.29
N VAL A 87 -5.10 -1.16 -6.96
CA VAL A 87 -4.03 -1.41 -5.99
C VAL A 87 -2.94 -2.23 -6.65
N THR A 88 -1.70 -1.74 -6.60
CA THR A 88 -0.51 -2.51 -7.00
C THR A 88 0.40 -2.70 -5.80
N LEU A 89 0.67 -3.97 -5.46
CA LEU A 89 1.57 -4.38 -4.39
C LEU A 89 2.81 -5.03 -5.01
N ALA A 90 3.98 -4.43 -4.83
CA ALA A 90 5.21 -4.82 -5.49
C ALA A 90 6.28 -5.24 -4.48
N GLY A 91 6.67 -6.52 -4.48
CA GLY A 91 7.72 -7.05 -3.61
C GLY A 91 7.45 -6.85 -2.13
N MET A 92 6.23 -7.15 -1.69
CA MET A 92 5.83 -7.00 -0.28
C MET A 92 6.68 -7.88 0.64
N VAL A 93 6.86 -7.43 1.89
CA VAL A 93 7.67 -8.12 2.90
C VAL A 93 6.87 -8.45 4.15
N ASP A 94 7.36 -9.43 4.92
CA ASP A 94 6.84 -9.78 6.24
C ASP A 94 7.39 -8.88 7.36
N GLY A 95 7.02 -9.17 8.61
CA GLY A 95 7.50 -8.46 9.80
C GLY A 95 9.03 -8.49 9.99
N ALA A 96 9.73 -9.48 9.46
CA ALA A 96 11.20 -9.56 9.48
C ALA A 96 11.86 -8.88 8.26
N ALA A 97 11.08 -8.16 7.45
CA ALA A 97 11.49 -7.58 6.17
C ALA A 97 11.96 -8.62 5.14
N ARG A 98 11.47 -9.86 5.23
CA ARG A 98 11.74 -10.90 4.24
C ARG A 98 10.72 -10.83 3.11
N PRO A 99 11.14 -10.97 1.84
CA PRO A 99 10.21 -11.00 0.72
C PRO A 99 9.14 -12.09 0.88
N LEU A 100 7.89 -11.73 0.61
CA LEU A 100 6.79 -12.67 0.50
C LEU A 100 6.60 -13.10 -0.96
N ASP A 101 6.22 -14.36 -1.16
CA ASP A 101 5.78 -14.80 -2.48
C ASP A 101 4.43 -14.15 -2.85
N ALA A 102 4.19 -14.01 -4.16
CA ALA A 102 2.99 -13.35 -4.65
C ALA A 102 1.68 -14.09 -4.28
N VAL A 103 1.73 -15.40 -4.01
CA VAL A 103 0.56 -16.19 -3.62
C VAL A 103 0.15 -15.87 -2.18
N ALA A 104 1.12 -15.75 -1.27
CA ALA A 104 0.90 -15.34 0.11
C ALA A 104 0.30 -13.92 0.16
N VAL A 105 0.84 -12.98 -0.62
CA VAL A 105 0.30 -11.61 -0.71
C VAL A 105 -1.14 -11.62 -1.26
N ARG A 106 -1.41 -12.36 -2.33
CA ARG A 106 -2.78 -12.46 -2.88
C ARG A 106 -3.76 -13.09 -1.90
N ARG A 107 -3.31 -14.06 -1.09
CA ARG A 107 -4.14 -14.68 -0.06
C ARG A 107 -4.53 -13.68 1.03
N ALA A 108 -3.57 -12.87 1.50
CA ALA A 108 -3.84 -11.83 2.49
C ALA A 108 -4.79 -10.76 1.94
N TYR A 109 -4.59 -10.33 0.69
CA TYR A 109 -5.39 -9.27 0.04
C TYR A 109 -6.56 -9.81 -0.79
N LYS A 110 -7.10 -11.00 -0.47
CA LYS A 110 -8.16 -11.69 -1.25
C LYS A 110 -9.45 -10.87 -1.41
N ALA A 111 -9.70 -9.91 -0.53
CA ALA A 111 -10.88 -9.06 -0.56
C ALA A 111 -10.78 -7.92 -1.60
N ILE A 112 -9.58 -7.64 -2.13
CA ILE A 112 -9.36 -6.54 -3.06
C ILE A 112 -9.68 -6.98 -4.49
N ARG A 113 -10.67 -6.33 -5.11
CA ARG A 113 -11.14 -6.69 -6.46
C ARG A 113 -10.17 -6.28 -7.55
N ASN A 114 -9.56 -5.09 -7.44
CA ASN A 114 -8.66 -4.52 -8.44
C ASN A 114 -7.20 -4.56 -7.97
N LEU A 115 -6.69 -5.79 -7.77
CA LEU A 115 -5.37 -6.05 -7.19
C LEU A 115 -4.37 -6.60 -8.21
N GLU A 116 -3.25 -5.89 -8.36
CA GLU A 116 -2.06 -6.36 -9.04
C GLU A 116 -0.96 -6.67 -8.01
N VAL A 117 -0.42 -7.89 -8.03
CA VAL A 117 0.71 -8.29 -7.18
C VAL A 117 1.91 -8.60 -8.05
N LEU A 118 3.02 -7.90 -7.79
CA LEU A 118 4.29 -8.05 -8.48
C LEU A 118 5.33 -8.67 -7.53
N PRO A 119 6.19 -9.60 -8.02
CA PRO A 119 7.13 -10.32 -7.16
C PRO A 119 8.30 -9.46 -6.66
N GLY A 120 8.67 -8.39 -7.39
CA GLY A 120 9.80 -7.53 -7.05
C GLY A 120 9.39 -6.13 -6.61
N ALA A 121 10.18 -5.53 -5.72
CA ALA A 121 10.00 -4.17 -5.22
C ALA A 121 10.52 -3.13 -6.23
N GLY A 122 9.93 -3.12 -7.44
CA GLY A 122 10.26 -2.16 -8.48
C GLY A 122 10.09 -0.72 -7.99
N TRP A 123 11.05 0.15 -8.27
CA TRP A 123 10.95 1.58 -7.96
C TRP A 123 11.70 2.40 -9.01
N THR A 124 11.26 2.28 -10.26
CA THR A 124 11.80 3.02 -11.39
C THR A 124 10.74 3.94 -11.98
N ALA A 125 11.17 4.94 -12.74
CA ALA A 125 10.25 5.83 -13.45
C ALA A 125 9.31 5.05 -14.37
N GLU A 126 9.82 4.00 -15.02
CA GLU A 126 9.05 3.12 -15.91
C GLU A 126 8.01 2.31 -15.14
N ALA A 127 8.38 1.75 -13.99
CA ALA A 127 7.44 0.98 -13.14
C ALA A 127 6.30 1.88 -12.63
N ILE A 128 6.63 3.09 -12.17
CA ILE A 128 5.67 4.07 -11.67
C ILE A 128 4.80 4.59 -12.82
N ALA A 129 5.38 4.90 -13.99
CA ALA A 129 4.65 5.40 -15.15
C ALA A 129 3.68 4.35 -15.72
N LYS A 130 4.09 3.07 -15.78
CA LYS A 130 3.22 1.97 -16.18
C LYS A 130 1.97 1.89 -15.30
N PHE A 131 2.15 2.05 -13.99
CA PHE A 131 1.04 2.08 -13.05
C PHE A 131 0.17 3.36 -13.17
N ALA A 132 0.81 4.52 -13.37
CA ALA A 132 0.11 5.80 -13.45
C ALA A 132 -0.79 5.91 -14.70
N ASN A 133 -0.37 5.28 -15.80
CA ASN A 133 -1.02 5.39 -17.11
C ASN A 133 -1.98 4.22 -17.46
N ALA A 134 -2.01 3.16 -16.65
CA ALA A 134 -2.82 1.97 -16.91
C ALA A 134 -4.24 2.03 -16.31
#